data_AF-A0A353Y0L3-F1
#
_entry.id   AF-A0A353Y0L3-F1
#
_cell.length_a   1.000
_cell.length_b   1.000
_cell.length_c   1.000
_cell.angle_alpha   90.00
_cell.angle_beta   90.00
_cell.angle_gamma   90.00
#
_symmetry.space_group_name_H-M   'P 1'
#
loop_
_entity.id
_entity.type
_entity.pdbx_description
1 polymer ?
#
loop_
_entity_poly.entity_id
_entity_poly.type
_entity_poly.pdbx_seq_one_letter_code
_entity_poly.pdbx_strand_id
1 'polypeptide(L)' 'RYALGRDYHKTVRKRLATLAKMIAHEIGDYGHRVFVDSAPVLEKPLAQKAGLGWIGKHSNLIN' A
#
# COMPACT_ATOMS: atom_id res chain seq x y z
N ARG A 1 -0.25 -16.96 9.96
CA ARG A 1 0.67 -16.70 11.10
C ARG A 1 1.14 -15.26 10.97
N TYR A 2 0.89 -14.42 11.99
CA TYR A 2 1.30 -13.01 11.99
C TYR A 2 2.79 -12.90 12.37
N ALA A 3 3.48 -11.87 11.87
CA ALA A 3 4.88 -11.55 12.20
C ALA A 3 5.91 -12.66 11.90
N LEU A 4 5.74 -13.42 10.82
CA LEU A 4 6.80 -14.31 10.33
C LEU A 4 7.72 -13.58 9.35
N GLY A 5 9.04 -13.75 9.54
CA GLY A 5 10.05 -13.25 8.63
C GLY A 5 10.33 -11.75 8.77
N ARG A 6 10.74 -11.12 7.67
CA ARG A 6 11.14 -9.70 7.66
C ARG A 6 9.92 -8.80 7.80
N ASP A 7 10.05 -7.77 8.62
CA ASP A 7 9.07 -6.70 8.77
C ASP A 7 8.59 -6.18 7.39
N TYR A 8 7.30 -6.36 7.15
CA TYR A 8 6.67 -6.06 5.87
C TYR A 8 6.65 -4.56 5.58
N HIS A 9 6.64 -3.70 6.60
CA HIS A 9 6.67 -2.24 6.42
C HIS A 9 7.87 -1.82 5.58
N LYS A 10 9.05 -2.38 5.88
CA LYS A 10 10.29 -2.08 5.15
C LYS A 10 10.21 -2.54 3.70
N THR A 11 9.68 -3.73 3.47
CA THR A 11 9.57 -4.33 2.14
C THR A 11 8.58 -3.56 1.27
N VAL A 12 7.37 -3.30 1.78
CA VAL A 12 6.31 -2.59 1.06
C VAL A 12 6.71 -1.15 0.79
N ARG A 13 7.22 -0.42 1.81
CA ARG A 13 7.67 0.96 1.63
C ARG A 13 8.75 1.08 0.56
N LYS A 14 9.72 0.15 0.52
CA LYS A 14 10.77 0.15 -0.51
C LYS A 14 10.17 -0.02 -1.92
N ARG A 15 9.22 -0.95 -2.09
CA ARG A 15 8.56 -1.19 -3.39
C ARG A 15 7.75 0.03 -3.85
N LEU A 16 6.98 0.64 -2.95
CA LEU A 16 6.20 1.84 -3.26
C LEU A 16 7.10 3.05 -3.59
N ALA A 17 8.24 3.21 -2.91
CA ALA A 17 9.20 4.25 -3.24
C ALA A 17 9.83 4.02 -4.63
N THR A 18 10.13 2.77 -5.01
CA THR A 18 10.58 2.44 -6.36
C THR A 18 9.51 2.78 -7.40
N LEU A 19 8.25 2.40 -7.15
CA LEU A 19 7.14 2.73 -8.05
C LEU A 19 6.98 4.25 -8.21
N ALA A 20 7.07 5.01 -7.12
CA ALA A 20 6.95 6.46 -7.19
C ALA A 20 8.04 7.10 -8.06
N LYS A 21 9.28 6.59 -7.97
CA LYS A 21 10.39 7.00 -8.84
C LYS A 21 10.15 6.64 -10.31
N MET A 22 9.59 5.46 -10.58
CA MET A 22 9.25 5.07 -11.95
C MET A 22 8.20 6.02 -12.54
N ILE A 23 7.18 6.38 -11.78
CA ILE A 23 6.17 7.35 -12.23
C ILE A 23 6.84 8.71 -12.48
N ALA A 24 7.70 9.18 -11.57
CA ALA A 24 8.38 10.47 -11.72
C ALA A 24 9.28 10.53 -12.97
N HIS A 25 9.89 9.40 -13.33
CA HIS A 25 10.67 9.27 -14.56
C HIS A 25 9.81 9.49 -15.81
N GLU A 26 8.57 9.00 -15.81
CA GLU A 26 7.69 9.07 -16.99
C GLU A 26 6.96 10.42 -17.12
N ILE A 27 6.57 11.05 -16.02
CA ILE A 27 5.72 12.26 -16.05
C ILE A 27 6.40 13.52 -15.49
N GLY A 28 7.65 13.41 -15.03
CA GLY A 28 8.36 14.45 -14.30
C GLY A 28 8.01 14.48 -12.81
N ASP A 29 8.57 15.47 -12.12
CA ASP A 29 8.40 15.61 -10.66
C ASP A 29 6.93 15.88 -10.28
N TYR A 30 6.47 15.14 -9.27
CA TYR A 30 5.13 15.28 -8.72
C TYR A 30 5.13 15.04 -7.20
N GLY A 31 4.16 15.65 -6.52
CA GLY A 31 3.97 15.47 -5.08
C GLY A 31 3.41 14.09 -4.77
N HIS A 32 4.12 13.31 -3.95
CA HIS A 32 3.64 12.01 -3.47
C HIS A 32 4.05 11.74 -2.03
N ARG A 33 3.26 10.87 -1.37
CA ARG A 33 3.57 10.34 -0.05
C ARG A 33 3.18 8.88 0.02
N VAL A 34 4.12 8.06 0.48
CA VAL A 34 3.96 6.61 0.62
C VAL A 34 3.54 6.27 2.05
N PHE A 35 2.54 5.37 2.17
CA PHE A 35 2.03 4.87 3.45
C PHE A 35 2.03 3.34 3.49
N VAL A 36 2.13 2.80 4.71
CA VAL A 36 1.95 1.37 5.05
C VAL A 36 1.67 1.29 6.55
N ASP A 37 0.45 0.91 6.95
CA ASP A 37 -0.03 0.51 8.30
C ASP A 37 0.25 1.42 9.51
N SER A 38 1.03 2.48 9.32
CA SER A 38 1.58 3.34 10.37
C SER A 38 1.07 4.78 10.28
N ALA A 39 0.23 5.08 9.29
CA ALA A 39 -0.31 6.41 9.06
C ALA A 39 -1.83 6.40 9.23
N PRO A 40 -2.46 7.56 9.54
CA PRO A 40 -3.90 7.67 9.72
C PRO A 40 -4.65 7.66 8.38
N VAL A 41 -4.48 6.58 7.61
CA VAL A 41 -5.10 6.37 6.29
C VAL A 41 -5.83 5.04 6.31
N LEU A 42 -7.08 5.04 5.83
CA LEU A 42 -7.90 3.83 5.74
C LEU A 42 -7.51 3.01 4.49
N GLU A 43 -6.50 2.15 4.62
CA GLU A 43 -5.94 1.37 3.50
C GLU A 43 -6.94 0.34 2.94
N LYS A 44 -7.72 -0.35 3.78
CA LYS A 44 -8.65 -1.41 3.31
C LYS A 44 -9.76 -0.85 2.41
N PRO A 45 -10.46 0.25 2.75
CA PRO A 45 -11.43 0.88 1.84
C PRO A 45 -10.80 1.38 0.54
N LEU A 46 -9.57 1.92 0.58
CA LEU A 46 -8.86 2.33 -0.63
C LEU A 46 -8.55 1.13 -1.53
N ALA A 47 -8.09 0.02 -0.95
CA ALA A 47 -7.83 -1.21 -1.68
C ALA A 47 -9.09 -1.79 -2.33
N GLN A 48 -10.24 -1.76 -1.65
CA GLN A 48 -11.52 -2.15 -2.25
C GLN A 48 -11.90 -1.23 -3.42
N LYS A 49 -11.78 0.10 -3.25
CA LYS A 49 -12.06 1.07 -4.34
C LYS A 49 -11.12 0.89 -5.54
N ALA A 50 -9.88 0.46 -5.30
CA ALA A 50 -8.90 0.14 -6.34
C ALA A 50 -9.14 -1.24 -7.01
N GLY A 51 -10.19 -1.97 -6.62
CA GLY A 51 -10.53 -3.27 -7.21
C GLY A 51 -9.64 -4.42 -6.75
N LEU A 52 -8.92 -4.27 -5.63
CA LEU A 52 -8.04 -5.33 -5.11
C LEU A 52 -8.79 -6.44 -4.34
N GLY A 53 -10.12 -6.36 -4.23
CA GLY A 53 -10.94 -7.31 -3.49
C GLY A 53 -12.17 -6.68 -2.85
N TRP A 54 -12.79 -7.37 -1.90
CA TRP A 54 -13.96 -6.91 -1.14
C TRP A 54 -13.74 -7.02 0.37
N ILE A 55 -14.40 -6.17 1.16
CA ILE A 55 -14.31 -6.21 2.63
C ILE A 55 -15.30 -7.25 3.19
N GLY A 56 -14.76 -8.29 3.81
CA GLY A 56 -15.52 -9.32 4.53
C GLY A 56 -16.24 -8.79 5.77
N LYS A 57 -17.21 -9.55 6.29
CA LYS A 57 -17.87 -9.24 7.57
C LYS A 57 -16.88 -9.15 8.75
N HIS A 58 -15.74 -9.85 8.64
CA HIS A 58 -14.60 -9.77 9.57
C HIS A 58 -13.66 -8.58 9.29
N SER A 59 -14.09 -7.59 8.50
CA SER A 59 -13.37 -6.34 8.22
C SER A 59 -12.00 -6.49 7.55
N ASN A 60 -11.69 -7.63 6.93
CA ASN A 60 -10.48 -7.80 6.12
C ASN A 60 -10.84 -7.75 4.64
N LEU A 61 -9.90 -7.21 3.85
CA LEU A 61 -9.95 -7.31 2.40
C LEU A 61 -9.70 -8.77 2.00
N ILE A 62 -10.53 -9.30 1.11
CA ILE A 62 -10.43 -10.65 0.53
C ILE A 62 -10.25 -10.51 -0.98
N ASN A 63 -9.24 -11.19 -1.52
CA ASN A 63 -8.93 -11.30 -2.95
C ASN A 63 -8.68 -12.78 -3.28
#